data_AF-A0A1V4HDS3-F1
#
_entry.id   AF-A0A1V4HDS3-F1
#
_cell.length_a   1.000
_cell.length_b   1.000
_cell.length_c   1.000
_cell.angle_alpha   90.00
_cell.angle_beta   90.00
_cell.angle_gamma   90.00
#
_symmetry.space_group_name_H-M   'P 1'
#
loop_
_entity.id
_entity.type
_entity.pdbx_description
1 polymer ?
#
loop_
_entity_poly.entity_id
_entity_poly.type
_entity_poly.pdbx_seq_one_letter_code
_entity_poly.pdbx_strand_id
1 'polypeptide(L)' 'MNIRVLDEHDARFYQELRLSALRTNPEAFGSTYEREVKFSLEMVVERIKPTEGKFVLGAFEDSGSLVGS' A
#
# COMPACT_ATOMS: atom_id res chain seq x y z
N MET A 1 7.31 -6.32 15.83
CA MET A 1 7.21 -5.35 14.72
C MET A 1 8.32 -5.61 13.73
N ASN A 2 8.00 -5.69 12.43
CA ASN A 2 8.93 -6.02 11.35
C ASN A 2 8.78 -4.99 10.21
N ILE A 3 9.90 -4.55 9.62
CA ILE A 3 9.88 -3.67 8.44
C ILE A 3 10.55 -4.42 7.29
N ARG A 4 9.84 -4.56 6.17
CA ARG A 4 10.35 -5.23 4.97
C ARG A 4 9.83 -4.59 3.69
N VAL A 5 10.49 -4.89 2.57
CA VAL A 5 9.98 -4.55 1.24
C VAL A 5 8.68 -5.33 0.99
N LEU A 6 7.68 -4.66 0.43
CA LEU A 6 6.44 -5.27 -0.02
C LEU A 6 6.65 -6.00 -1.35
N ASP A 7 5.94 -7.11 -1.54
CA ASP A 7 5.87 -7.83 -2.81
C ASP A 7 4.43 -7.97 -3.31
N GLU A 8 4.21 -8.65 -4.44
CA GLU A 8 2.87 -8.83 -5.03
C GLU A 8 1.82 -9.41 -4.06
N HIS A 9 2.21 -10.23 -3.09
CA HIS A 9 1.29 -10.85 -2.13
C HIS A 9 0.75 -9.84 -1.11
N ASP A 10 1.43 -8.70 -0.93
CA ASP A 10 1.02 -7.64 -0.02
C ASP A 10 0.05 -6.63 -0.65
N ALA A 11 -0.24 -6.74 -1.95
CA ALA A 11 -1.00 -5.74 -2.70
C ALA A 11 -2.36 -5.45 -2.09
N ARG A 12 -3.03 -6.47 -1.56
CA ARG A 12 -4.33 -6.31 -0.91
C ARG A 12 -4.22 -5.51 0.40
N PHE A 13 -3.26 -5.85 1.26
CA PHE A 13 -3.03 -5.13 2.51
C PHE A 13 -2.62 -3.67 2.25
N TYR A 14 -1.76 -3.46 1.26
CA TYR A 14 -1.37 -2.13 0.83
C TYR A 14 -2.57 -1.32 0.31
N GLN A 15 -3.42 -1.90 -0.53
CA GLN A 15 -4.61 -1.21 -1.06
C GLN A 15 -5.57 -0.80 0.06
N GLU A 16 -5.85 -1.70 0.99
CA GLU A 16 -6.72 -1.43 2.13
C GLU A 16 -6.17 -0.30 3.01
N LEU A 17 -4.87 -0.34 3.34
CA LEU A 17 -4.20 0.72 4.11
C LEU A 17 -4.24 2.06 3.37
N ARG A 18 -3.88 2.07 2.08
CA ARG A 18 -3.84 3.26 1.22
C ARG A 18 -5.21 3.93 1.12
N LEU A 19 -6.27 3.14 0.91
CA LEU A 19 -7.64 3.66 0.81
C LEU A 19 -8.14 4.22 2.14
N SER A 20 -7.79 3.59 3.26
CA SER A 20 -8.10 4.11 4.60
C SER A 20 -7.40 5.46 4.84
N ALA A 21 -6.12 5.55 4.48
CA ALA A 21 -5.34 6.76 4.65
C ALA A 21 -5.83 7.92 3.76
N LEU A 22 -6.24 7.64 2.52
CA LEU A 22 -6.84 8.65 1.62
C LEU A 22 -8.16 9.21 2.13
N ARG A 23 -8.92 8.46 2.94
CA ARG A 23 -10.14 8.96 3.58
C ARG A 23 -9.84 9.79 4.83
N THR A 24 -8.82 9.38 5.58
CA THR A 24 -8.53 9.94 6.91
C THR A 24 -7.68 11.20 6.82
N ASN A 25 -6.68 11.22 5.94
CA ASN A 25 -5.73 12.32 5.75
C ASN A 25 -5.49 12.57 4.24
N PRO A 26 -6.52 12.93 3.45
CA PRO A 26 -6.39 13.12 2.01
C PRO A 26 -5.28 14.12 1.60
N GLU A 27 -5.03 15.13 2.43
CA GLU A 27 -4.02 16.17 2.21
C GLU A 27 -2.57 15.65 2.24
N ALA A 28 -2.33 14.48 2.84
CA ALA A 28 -1.01 13.84 2.84
C ALA A 28 -0.70 13.13 1.51
N PHE A 29 -1.65 13.06 0.58
CA PHE A 29 -1.53 12.29 -0.66
C PHE A 29 -1.74 13.15 -1.91
N GLY A 30 -0.96 12.87 -2.95
CA GLY A 30 -1.17 13.44 -4.29
C GLY A 30 -2.30 12.78 -5.10
N SER A 31 -3.23 12.11 -4.45
CA SER A 31 -4.28 11.28 -5.05
C SER A 31 -5.55 11.34 -4.19
N THR A 32 -6.65 10.77 -4.67
CA THR A 32 -7.94 10.78 -3.94
C THR A 32 -8.52 9.39 -3.78
N TYR A 33 -9.33 9.20 -2.75
CA TYR A 33 -10.03 7.93 -2.51
C TYR A 33 -10.88 7.50 -3.72
N GLU A 34 -11.64 8.42 -4.32
CA GLU A 34 -12.55 8.15 -5.44
C GLU A 34 -11.82 7.67 -6.68
N ARG A 35 -10.54 8.05 -6.82
CA ARG A 35 -9.66 7.59 -7.88
C ARG A 35 -9.09 6.21 -7.55
N GLU A 36 -8.50 6.05 -6.35
CA GLU A 36 -7.76 4.84 -6.01
C GLU A 36 -8.65 3.62 -5.76
N VAL A 37 -9.90 3.83 -5.30
CA VAL A 37 -10.86 2.73 -5.10
C VAL A 37 -11.21 2.00 -6.40
N LYS A 38 -10.98 2.64 -7.55
CA LYS A 38 -11.25 2.06 -8.88
C LYS A 38 -10.07 1.24 -9.41
N PHE A 39 -8.93 1.24 -8.73
CA PHE A 39 -7.80 0.42 -9.15
C PHE A 39 -8.07 -1.06 -8.88
N SER A 40 -7.84 -1.88 -9.90
CA SER A 40 -7.86 -3.32 -9.73
C SER A 40 -6.67 -3.78 -8.89
N LEU A 41 -6.77 -4.98 -8.33
CA LEU A 41 -5.69 -5.52 -7.52
C LEU A 41 -4.40 -5.71 -8.35
N GLU A 42 -4.52 -6.07 -9.63
CA GLU A 42 -3.39 -6.21 -10.55
C GLU A 42 -2.66 -4.87 -10.77
N MET A 43 -3.39 -3.76 -10.88
CA MET A 43 -2.78 -2.43 -10.94
C MET A 43 -2.02 -2.08 -9.66
N VAL A 44 -2.52 -2.53 -8.51
CA VAL A 44 -1.84 -2.32 -7.22
C VAL A 44 -0.59 -3.20 -7.12
N VAL A 45 -0.66 -4.45 -7.55
CA VAL A 45 0.52 -5.35 -7.66
C VAL A 45 1.62 -4.68 -8.45
N GLU A 46 1.34 -4.21 -9.67
CA GLU A 46 2.34 -3.54 -10.52
C GLU A 46 2.90 -2.25 -9.90
N ARG A 47 2.14 -1.60 -9.02
CA ARG A 47 2.61 -0.42 -8.30
C ARG A 47 3.59 -0.73 -7.19
N ILE A 48 3.36 -1.79 -6.42
CA ILE A 48 4.19 -2.13 -5.26
C ILE A 48 5.31 -3.11 -5.58
N LYS A 49 5.17 -3.86 -6.69
CA LYS A 49 6.15 -4.83 -7.14
C LYS A 49 7.53 -4.18 -7.22
N PRO A 50 8.52 -4.68 -6.47
CA PRO A 50 9.84 -4.08 -6.44
C PRO A 50 10.52 -4.24 -7.79
N THR A 51 11.15 -3.17 -8.25
CA THR A 51 12.02 -3.17 -9.43
C THR A 51 13.40 -2.66 -9.03
N GLU A 52 14.35 -2.75 -9.95
CA GLU A 52 15.61 -2.05 -9.78
C GLU A 52 15.34 -0.54 -9.62
N GLY A 53 15.68 0.01 -8.45
CA GLY A 53 15.50 1.43 -8.13
C GLY A 53 14.14 1.87 -7.57
N LYS A 54 13.15 0.97 -7.44
CA LYS A 54 11.84 1.32 -6.85
C LYS A 54 11.32 0.18 -5.98
N PHE A 55 10.96 0.51 -4.75
CA PHE A 55 10.33 -0.41 -3.82
C PHE A 55 9.42 0.36 -2.85
N VAL A 56 8.51 -0.37 -2.20
CA VAL A 56 7.69 0.14 -1.10
C VAL A 56 8.09 -0.61 0.16
N LEU A 57 8.29 0.11 1.26
CA LEU A 57 8.49 -0.52 2.57
C LEU A 57 7.14 -0.68 3.26
N GLY A 58 6.99 -1.78 3.99
CA GLY A 58 5.85 -2.02 4.86
C GLY A 58 6.28 -2.23 6.29
N ALA A 59 5.59 -1.60 7.22
CA ALA A 59 5.70 -1.86 8.65
C ALA A 59 4.58 -2.82 9.10
N PHE A 60 4.97 -3.96 9.64
CA PHE A 60 4.07 -5.03 10.07
C PHE A 60 4.10 -5.21 11.59
N GLU A 61 2.92 -5.43 12.16
CA GLU A 61 2.78 -5.96 13.52
C GLU A 61 3.03 -7.47 13.57
N ASP A 62 3.19 -8.02 14.78
CA ASP A 62 3.46 -9.45 14.97
C ASP A 62 2.26 -10.34 14.56
N SER A 63 1.07 -9.74 14.46
CA SER A 63 -0.14 -10.36 13.89
C SER A 63 -0.08 -10.57 12.37
N GLY A 64 0.90 -9.97 11.69
CA GLY A 64 1.00 -9.93 10.23
C GLY A 64 0.22 -8.80 9.56
N SER A 65 -0.42 -7.92 10.34
CA SER A 65 -1.12 -6.74 9.81
C SER A 65 -0.14 -5.67 9.33
N LEU A 66 -0.35 -5.16 8.12
CA LEU A 66 0.36 -3.98 7.59
C LEU A 66 -0.22 -2.70 8.22
N VAL A 67 0.59 -1.96 8.95
CA VAL A 67 0.16 -0.75 9.69
C VAL A 67 0.78 0.54 9.15
N GLY A 68 1.74 0.45 8.23
CA GLY A 68 2.36 1.61 7.58
C GLY A 68 3.07 1.23 6.28
N SER A 69 3.11 2.16 5.33
CA SER A 69 3.82 2.03 4.05
C SER A 69 4.29 3.37 3.50
#